data_AF-A0A3R8TY46-F1
#
_entry.id   AF-A0A3R8TY46-F1
#
_cell.length_a   1.000
_cell.length_b   1.000
_cell.length_c   1.000
_cell.angle_alpha   90.00
_cell.angle_beta   90.00
_cell.angle_gamma   90.00
#
_symmetry.space_group_name_H-M   'P 1'
#
loop_
_entity.id
_entity.type
_entity.pdbx_description
1 polymer ?
#
loop_
_entity_poly.entity_id
_entity_poly.type
_entity_poly.pdbx_seq_one_letter_code
_entity_poly.pdbx_strand_id
1 'polypeptide(L)'
;MLKKKYTGLSLTLGYLLFLPYDNYYVTDWGNGIVIKGDRYVRSGEWAYNCIRWHLVSKTPKSFPDDDFRENKNIEIDTYTSPPQKQQAAIEFINETLKTKNWHQRLQYIHTYINEDSQIDAHYFRLSATYKGEQWILRVRYSDSLYIKKLYFISAAPYDARYHKPYEELLQEAKLSCPKPQ
;
A
#
# COMPACT_ATOMS: atom_id res chain seq x y z
N MET A 1 -67.00 14.26 31.97
CA MET A 1 -66.50 13.50 30.82
C MET A 1 -65.09 14.00 30.47
N LEU A 2 -64.04 13.29 30.90
CA LEU A 2 -62.66 13.61 30.53
C LEU A 2 -62.39 13.10 29.10
N LYS A 3 -62.07 14.00 28.16
CA LYS A 3 -61.46 13.62 26.89
C LYS A 3 -59.96 13.95 26.93
N LYS A 4 -59.15 12.93 27.27
CA LYS A 4 -57.73 12.88 26.91
C LYS A 4 -57.63 12.79 25.38
N LYS A 5 -56.91 13.71 24.75
CA LYS A 5 -56.33 13.54 23.42
C LYS A 5 -54.87 13.93 23.50
N TYR A 6 -54.02 12.93 23.73
CA TYR A 6 -52.59 13.02 23.43
C TYR A 6 -52.40 12.39 22.06
N THR A 7 -52.28 13.22 21.04
CA THR A 7 -51.81 12.77 19.72
C THR A 7 -51.01 13.91 19.12
N GLY A 8 -49.71 13.77 19.21
CA GLY A 8 -48.72 14.69 18.67
C GLY A 8 -47.35 14.03 18.81
N LEU A 9 -47.20 12.84 18.22
CA LEU A 9 -45.90 12.22 18.06
C LEU A 9 -45.14 13.08 17.04
N SER A 10 -44.35 14.04 17.54
CA SER A 10 -43.46 14.85 16.71
C SER A 10 -42.36 13.94 16.16
N LEU A 11 -42.53 13.49 14.92
CA LEU A 11 -41.49 12.89 14.08
C LEU A 11 -40.44 13.96 13.78
N THR A 12 -39.52 14.16 14.72
CA THR A 12 -38.30 14.92 14.51
C THR A 12 -37.14 14.04 14.94
N LEU A 13 -36.10 14.00 14.09
CA LEU A 13 -34.88 13.17 14.14
C LEU A 13 -34.98 11.79 13.46
N GLY A 14 -34.92 11.79 12.13
CA GLY A 14 -34.59 10.59 11.37
C GLY A 14 -34.01 10.86 9.97
N TYR A 15 -33.54 12.07 9.68
CA TYR A 15 -33.14 12.47 8.32
C TYR A 15 -31.85 13.29 8.23
N LEU A 16 -30.95 13.18 9.21
CA LEU A 16 -29.67 13.92 9.22
C LEU A 16 -28.41 13.03 9.17
N LEU A 17 -28.54 11.73 8.88
CA LEU A 17 -27.38 10.80 8.88
C LEU A 17 -26.99 10.21 7.51
N PHE A 18 -27.62 10.64 6.43
CA PHE A 18 -27.19 10.26 5.08
C PHE A 18 -26.81 11.50 4.27
N LEU A 19 -25.78 12.21 4.72
CA LEU A 19 -24.98 12.94 3.75
C LEU A 19 -24.35 11.86 2.85
N PRO A 20 -24.55 11.89 1.53
CA PRO A 20 -23.82 10.99 0.64
C PRO A 20 -22.34 11.20 0.95
N TYR A 21 -21.66 10.12 1.33
CA TYR A 21 -20.21 10.16 1.45
C TYR A 21 -19.70 10.53 0.08
N ASP A 22 -19.27 11.76 -0.07
CA ASP A 22 -18.65 12.19 -1.30
C ASP A 22 -17.43 11.29 -1.53
N ASN A 23 -17.52 10.48 -2.57
CA ASN A 23 -16.53 9.51 -2.97
C ASN A 23 -15.54 10.22 -3.90
N TYR A 24 -14.63 11.01 -3.33
CA TYR A 24 -13.71 11.85 -4.09
C TYR A 24 -12.44 11.13 -4.50
N TYR A 25 -12.06 10.09 -3.76
CA TYR A 25 -10.81 9.35 -3.94
C TYR A 25 -11.11 7.95 -4.40
N VAL A 26 -11.73 7.85 -5.57
CA VAL A 26 -12.20 6.58 -6.12
C VAL A 26 -11.47 6.24 -7.40
N THR A 27 -11.22 4.96 -7.60
CA THR A 27 -10.72 4.47 -8.88
C THR A 27 -11.41 3.21 -9.34
N ASP A 28 -11.77 3.18 -10.62
CA ASP A 28 -12.27 2.00 -11.31
C ASP A 28 -11.09 1.13 -11.77
N TRP A 29 -11.06 -0.12 -11.33
CA TRP A 29 -10.08 -1.13 -11.72
C TRP A 29 -10.52 -1.98 -12.92
N GLY A 30 -11.69 -1.69 -13.48
CA GLY A 30 -12.35 -2.51 -14.46
C GLY A 30 -13.14 -3.66 -13.82
N ASN A 31 -13.89 -4.40 -14.65
CA ASN A 31 -14.71 -5.54 -14.22
C ASN A 31 -15.71 -5.23 -13.08
N GLY A 32 -16.11 -3.97 -12.92
CA GLY A 32 -17.01 -3.53 -11.86
C GLY A 32 -16.36 -3.36 -10.49
N ILE A 33 -15.02 -3.47 -10.38
CA ILE A 33 -14.28 -3.28 -9.14
C ILE A 33 -13.96 -1.80 -8.96
N VAL A 34 -14.38 -1.25 -7.83
CA VAL A 34 -14.20 0.16 -7.48
C VAL A 34 -13.47 0.28 -6.15
N ILE A 35 -12.27 0.84 -6.21
CA ILE A 35 -11.40 1.04 -5.05
C ILE A 35 -11.63 2.44 -4.46
N LYS A 36 -11.75 2.52 -3.14
CA LYS A 36 -12.01 3.77 -2.41
C LYS A 36 -10.88 4.12 -1.43
N GLY A 37 -10.24 5.25 -1.67
CA GLY A 37 -9.21 5.85 -0.82
C GLY A 37 -9.74 6.77 0.27
N ASP A 38 -11.02 7.18 0.22
CA ASP A 38 -11.57 8.28 1.04
C ASP A 38 -11.36 8.10 2.55
N ARG A 39 -11.48 6.88 3.06
CA ARG A 39 -11.28 6.59 4.49
C ARG A 39 -9.84 6.86 4.95
N TYR A 40 -8.87 6.62 4.08
CA TYR A 40 -7.45 6.81 4.38
C TYR A 40 -7.02 8.26 4.23
N VAL A 41 -7.54 8.96 3.22
CA VAL A 41 -7.29 10.41 3.08
C VAL A 41 -7.86 11.16 4.28
N ARG A 42 -9.07 10.80 4.71
CA ARG A 42 -9.75 11.41 5.86
C ARG A 42 -9.06 11.16 7.19
N SER A 43 -8.35 10.04 7.35
CA SER A 43 -7.56 9.81 8.57
C SER A 43 -6.39 10.79 8.68
N GLY A 44 -6.03 11.46 7.59
CA GLY A 44 -4.92 12.39 7.52
C GLY A 44 -3.55 11.70 7.41
N GLU A 45 -3.48 10.39 7.57
CA GLU A 45 -2.22 9.64 7.57
C GLU A 45 -1.72 9.27 6.17
N TRP A 46 -2.60 9.32 5.16
CA TRP A 46 -2.31 8.78 3.83
C TRP A 46 -2.61 9.79 2.74
N ALA A 47 -1.86 9.70 1.64
CA ALA A 47 -2.26 10.20 0.33
C ALA A 47 -2.61 9.01 -0.55
N TYR A 48 -3.81 9.00 -1.12
CA TYR A 48 -4.24 8.02 -2.10
C TYR A 48 -3.77 8.44 -3.50
N ASN A 49 -3.22 7.49 -4.24
CA ASN A 49 -2.81 7.69 -5.61
C ASN A 49 -3.89 7.18 -6.57
N CYS A 50 -4.67 8.07 -7.18
CA CYS A 50 -5.76 7.71 -8.09
C CYS A 50 -5.28 7.11 -9.43
N ILE A 51 -3.99 7.23 -9.78
CA ILE A 51 -3.43 6.69 -11.03
C ILE A 51 -2.83 5.30 -10.81
N ARG A 52 -2.20 5.10 -9.65
CA ARG A 52 -1.47 3.87 -9.28
C ARG A 52 -2.24 2.97 -8.32
N TRP A 53 -3.36 3.47 -7.79
CA TRP A 53 -4.31 2.73 -6.96
C TRP A 53 -3.69 2.19 -5.67
N HIS A 54 -2.81 2.99 -5.09
CA HIS A 54 -2.12 2.67 -3.85
C HIS A 54 -2.19 3.84 -2.88
N LEU A 55 -1.79 3.60 -1.65
CA LEU A 55 -1.61 4.61 -0.62
C LEU A 55 -0.13 4.92 -0.45
N VAL A 56 0.20 6.18 -0.20
CA VAL A 56 1.51 6.59 0.32
C VAL A 56 1.28 7.20 1.69
N SER A 57 1.82 6.57 2.73
CA SER A 57 1.75 7.11 4.09
C SER A 57 2.45 8.47 4.13
N LYS A 58 1.89 9.48 4.81
CA LYS A 58 2.52 10.81 5.00
C LYS A 58 3.72 10.76 5.95
N THR A 59 3.82 9.70 6.75
CA THR A 59 5.01 9.32 7.52
C THR A 59 5.47 7.94 7.05
N PRO A 60 6.70 7.75 6.55
CA PRO A 60 7.16 6.45 6.06
C PRO A 60 6.91 5.33 7.07
N LYS A 61 6.33 4.21 6.63
CA LYS A 61 6.14 3.06 7.50
C LYS A 61 7.49 2.37 7.73
N SER A 62 7.70 1.86 8.94
CA SER A 62 8.89 1.06 9.25
C SER A 62 8.68 -0.38 8.77
N PHE A 63 9.77 -1.04 8.37
CA PHE A 63 9.73 -2.48 8.12
C PHE A 63 9.50 -3.22 9.45
N PRO A 64 8.61 -4.23 9.51
CA PRO A 64 8.28 -4.93 10.75
C PRO A 64 9.40 -5.91 11.14
N ASP A 65 10.52 -5.36 11.63
CA ASP A 65 11.75 -6.08 11.92
C ASP A 65 11.57 -7.26 12.89
N ASP A 66 10.76 -7.07 13.94
CA ASP A 66 10.56 -8.08 14.98
C ASP A 66 9.76 -9.26 14.42
N ASP A 67 8.62 -8.97 13.78
CA ASP A 67 7.82 -9.98 13.09
C ASP A 67 8.63 -10.73 12.02
N PHE A 68 9.48 -10.03 11.27
CA PHE A 68 10.32 -10.63 10.24
C PHE A 68 11.34 -11.60 10.83
N ARG A 69 11.93 -11.27 11.98
CA ARG A 69 12.90 -12.15 12.65
C ARG A 69 12.27 -13.42 13.20
N GLU A 70 11.05 -13.33 13.70
CA GLU A 70 10.28 -14.45 14.26
C GLU A 70 9.68 -15.35 13.17
N ASN A 71 9.14 -14.76 12.11
CA ASN A 71 8.32 -15.44 11.11
C ASN A 71 8.95 -15.36 9.71
N LYS A 72 10.22 -15.76 9.55
CA LYS A 72 11.02 -15.72 8.29
C LYS A 72 10.47 -16.56 7.12
N ASN A 73 9.16 -16.53 6.90
CA ASN A 73 8.48 -17.11 5.77
C ASN A 73 8.73 -16.18 4.58
N ILE A 74 9.80 -16.48 3.85
CA ILE A 74 10.25 -15.72 2.69
C ILE A 74 9.93 -16.54 1.44
N GLU A 75 9.27 -15.90 0.50
CA GLU A 75 9.09 -16.42 -0.85
C GLU A 75 9.87 -15.54 -1.83
N ILE A 76 10.69 -16.18 -2.67
CA ILE A 76 11.43 -15.48 -3.72
C ILE A 76 10.59 -15.51 -4.98
N ASP A 77 10.32 -14.33 -5.53
CA ASP A 77 9.57 -14.15 -6.76
C ASP A 77 10.42 -13.43 -7.80
N THR A 78 10.41 -13.93 -9.03
CA THR A 78 11.19 -13.40 -10.15
C THR A 78 10.34 -12.69 -11.20
N TYR A 79 9.01 -12.58 -11.01
CA TYR A 79 8.11 -11.97 -12.00
C TYR A 79 8.46 -10.52 -12.36
N THR A 80 9.08 -9.77 -11.43
CA THR A 80 9.50 -8.38 -11.69
C THR A 80 10.75 -8.28 -12.55
N SER A 81 11.47 -9.39 -12.73
CA SER A 81 12.69 -9.44 -13.54
C SER A 81 12.38 -9.87 -14.97
N PRO A 82 13.00 -9.23 -15.99
CA PRO A 82 12.98 -9.75 -17.36
C PRO A 82 13.46 -11.20 -17.40
N PRO A 83 12.92 -12.07 -18.29
CA PRO A 83 13.29 -13.48 -18.35
C PRO A 83 14.80 -13.73 -18.40
N GLN A 84 15.56 -12.90 -19.13
CA GLN A 84 17.01 -13.04 -19.27
C GLN A 84 17.79 -12.67 -17.99
N LYS A 85 17.14 -12.00 -17.04
CA LYS A 85 17.74 -11.50 -15.78
C LYS A 85 17.28 -12.27 -14.55
N GLN A 86 16.34 -13.22 -14.67
CA GLN A 86 15.77 -13.94 -13.53
C GLN A 86 16.84 -14.67 -12.69
N GLN A 87 17.79 -15.35 -13.33
CA GLN A 87 18.87 -16.03 -12.61
C GLN A 87 19.75 -15.03 -11.84
N ALA A 88 20.13 -13.92 -12.46
CA ALA A 88 20.90 -12.86 -11.81
C ALA A 88 20.13 -12.20 -10.66
N ALA A 89 18.80 -12.09 -10.78
CA ALA A 89 17.92 -11.60 -9.72
C ALA A 89 17.93 -12.53 -8.50
N ILE A 90 17.81 -13.84 -8.71
CA ILE A 90 17.88 -14.85 -7.63
C ILE A 90 19.23 -14.78 -6.92
N GLU A 91 20.32 -14.70 -7.67
CA GLU A 91 21.66 -14.57 -7.09
C GLU A 91 21.80 -13.28 -6.26
N PHE A 92 21.37 -12.15 -6.81
CA PHE A 92 21.39 -10.87 -6.12
C PHE A 92 20.57 -10.89 -4.81
N ILE A 93 19.37 -11.49 -4.85
CA ILE A 93 18.55 -11.69 -3.66
C ILE A 93 19.32 -12.51 -2.64
N ASN A 94 19.81 -13.68 -3.01
CA ASN A 94 20.54 -14.57 -2.10
C ASN A 94 21.78 -13.90 -1.47
N GLU A 95 22.57 -13.16 -2.25
CA GLU A 95 23.70 -12.39 -1.74
C GLU A 95 23.27 -11.26 -0.79
N THR A 96 22.17 -10.57 -1.10
CA THR A 96 21.63 -9.53 -0.23
C THR A 96 21.14 -10.12 1.10
N LEU A 97 20.46 -11.28 1.07
CA LEU A 97 19.96 -11.96 2.26
C LEU A 97 21.08 -12.47 3.18
N LYS A 98 22.28 -12.75 2.66
CA LYS A 98 23.47 -13.09 3.45
C LYS A 98 24.04 -11.89 4.22
N THR A 99 23.71 -10.67 3.80
CA THR A 99 24.18 -9.46 4.50
C THR A 99 23.43 -9.32 5.82
N LYS A 100 24.18 -9.25 6.93
CA LYS A 100 23.60 -9.06 8.27
C LYS A 100 22.73 -7.80 8.29
N ASN A 101 21.53 -7.91 8.88
CA ASN A 101 20.58 -6.81 9.05
C ASN A 101 20.21 -6.09 7.74
N TRP A 102 20.24 -6.77 6.59
CA TRP A 102 19.90 -6.16 5.30
C TRP A 102 18.52 -5.49 5.31
N HIS A 103 17.56 -6.07 6.02
CA HIS A 103 16.17 -5.59 6.14
C HIS A 103 16.07 -4.22 6.82
N GLN A 104 17.03 -3.85 7.68
CA GLN A 104 17.06 -2.53 8.33
C GLN A 104 17.39 -1.38 7.37
N ARG A 105 17.91 -1.71 6.18
CA ARG A 105 18.20 -0.75 5.11
C ARG A 105 17.03 -0.58 4.13
N LEU A 106 15.91 -1.27 4.37
CA LEU A 106 14.73 -1.15 3.54
C LEU A 106 14.08 0.22 3.69
N GLN A 107 13.69 0.79 2.55
CA GLN A 107 12.97 2.06 2.46
C GLN A 107 11.53 1.80 2.05
N TYR A 108 10.59 2.42 2.76
CA TYR A 108 9.17 2.38 2.40
C TYR A 108 8.91 3.03 1.03
N ILE A 109 8.00 2.43 0.26
CA ILE A 109 7.59 2.92 -1.06
C ILE A 109 6.12 3.36 -1.02
N HIS A 110 5.22 2.40 -0.78
CA HIS A 110 3.77 2.60 -0.81
C HIS A 110 3.08 1.44 -0.09
N THR A 111 1.76 1.50 -0.02
CA THR A 111 0.89 0.49 0.55
C THR A 111 -0.22 0.18 -0.43
N TYR A 112 -0.33 -1.08 -0.78
CA TYR A 112 -1.34 -1.56 -1.69
C TYR A 112 -2.64 -1.82 -0.94
N ILE A 113 -3.76 -1.53 -1.59
CA ILE A 113 -5.09 -1.85 -1.11
C ILE A 113 -5.76 -2.84 -2.07
N ASN A 114 -6.50 -3.80 -1.54
CA ASN A 114 -7.20 -4.83 -2.32
C ASN A 114 -8.55 -4.35 -2.87
N GLU A 115 -9.27 -5.24 -3.56
CA GLU A 115 -10.59 -5.01 -4.14
C GLU A 115 -11.66 -4.55 -3.13
N ASP A 116 -11.51 -4.93 -1.86
CA ASP A 116 -12.38 -4.48 -0.76
C ASP A 116 -11.95 -3.12 -0.17
N SER A 117 -11.03 -2.42 -0.82
CA SER A 117 -10.40 -1.18 -0.36
C SER A 117 -9.70 -1.31 1.00
N GLN A 118 -9.23 -2.51 1.35
CA GLN A 118 -8.48 -2.80 2.57
C GLN A 118 -6.96 -2.82 2.31
N ILE A 119 -6.17 -2.39 3.30
CA ILE A 119 -4.70 -2.53 3.22
C ILE A 119 -4.40 -4.02 3.11
N ASP A 120 -3.68 -4.36 2.05
CA ASP A 120 -3.29 -5.74 1.75
C ASP A 120 -1.80 -5.96 1.99
N ALA A 121 -0.98 -5.00 1.57
CA ALA A 121 0.46 -5.14 1.68
C ALA A 121 1.21 -3.81 1.72
N HIS A 122 2.34 -3.81 2.42
CA HIS A 122 3.33 -2.74 2.42
C HIS A 122 4.51 -3.11 1.53
N TYR A 123 4.96 -2.15 0.74
CA TYR A 123 6.09 -2.34 -0.19
C TYR A 123 7.30 -1.54 0.27
N PHE A 124 8.43 -2.23 0.30
CA PHE A 124 9.73 -1.69 0.66
C PHE A 124 10.75 -1.99 -0.44
N ARG A 125 11.83 -1.20 -0.48
CA ARG A 125 12.95 -1.43 -1.42
C ARG A 125 14.30 -1.29 -0.76
N LEU A 126 15.29 -1.93 -1.37
CA LEU A 126 16.69 -1.72 -1.13
C LEU A 126 17.44 -1.65 -2.45
N SER A 127 18.27 -0.63 -2.62
CA SER A 127 19.14 -0.47 -3.78
C SER A 127 20.55 -0.96 -3.46
N ALA A 128 21.15 -1.74 -4.33
CA ALA A 128 22.55 -2.16 -4.19
C ALA A 128 23.19 -2.48 -5.54
N THR A 129 24.51 -2.35 -5.60
CA THR A 129 25.30 -2.75 -6.76
C THR A 129 25.63 -4.24 -6.69
N TYR A 130 25.40 -4.97 -7.78
CA TYR A 130 25.75 -6.38 -7.91
C TYR A 130 26.35 -6.63 -9.30
N LYS A 131 27.54 -7.23 -9.33
CA LYS A 131 28.31 -7.50 -10.55
C LYS A 131 28.44 -6.28 -11.49
N GLY A 132 28.61 -5.08 -10.91
CA GLY A 132 28.79 -3.82 -11.66
C GLY A 132 27.50 -3.15 -12.15
N GLU A 133 26.33 -3.74 -11.91
CA GLU A 133 25.02 -3.19 -12.27
C GLU A 133 24.26 -2.76 -11.00
N GLN A 134 23.43 -1.71 -11.09
CA GLN A 134 22.55 -1.33 -9.99
C GLN A 134 21.28 -2.20 -10.00
N TRP A 135 20.92 -2.74 -8.84
CA TRP A 135 19.75 -3.58 -8.64
C TRP A 135 18.86 -3.02 -7.55
N ILE A 136 17.56 -3.28 -7.68
CA ILE A 136 16.58 -3.04 -6.64
C ILE A 136 16.04 -4.38 -6.15
N LEU A 137 16.14 -4.59 -4.85
CA LEU A 137 15.38 -5.59 -4.13
C LEU A 137 14.07 -4.95 -3.67
N ARG A 138 12.94 -5.61 -3.90
CA ARG A 138 11.62 -5.21 -3.39
C ARG A 138 11.13 -6.25 -2.40
N VAL A 139 10.56 -5.78 -1.30
CA VAL A 139 9.91 -6.62 -0.31
C VAL A 139 8.45 -6.21 -0.21
N ARG A 140 7.55 -7.16 -0.50
CA ARG A 140 6.13 -7.04 -0.18
C ARG A 140 5.90 -7.77 1.14
N TYR A 141 5.47 -7.03 2.15
CA TYR A 141 4.97 -7.57 3.41
C TYR A 141 3.45 -7.54 3.37
N SER A 142 2.79 -8.71 3.31
CA SER A 142 1.33 -8.77 3.41
C SER A 142 0.91 -8.73 4.88
N ASP A 143 -0.01 -7.81 5.17
CA ASP A 143 -0.65 -7.67 6.49
C ASP A 143 -2.11 -8.16 6.45
N SER A 144 -2.44 -8.96 5.43
CA SER A 144 -3.79 -9.50 5.25
C SER A 144 -4.11 -10.50 6.37
N LEU A 145 -5.24 -10.28 7.05
CA LEU A 145 -5.74 -11.16 8.12
C LEU A 145 -5.94 -12.62 7.69
N TYR A 146 -6.04 -12.87 6.38
CA TYR A 146 -6.36 -14.18 5.80
C TYR A 146 -5.12 -14.97 5.36
N ILE A 147 -3.97 -14.31 5.18
CA ILE A 147 -2.74 -14.94 4.72
C ILE A 147 -1.74 -14.88 5.87
N LYS A 148 -1.15 -16.02 6.24
CA LYS A 148 -0.05 -16.07 7.19
C LYS A 148 1.02 -15.04 6.77
N LYS A 149 1.50 -14.20 7.70
CA LYS A 149 2.54 -13.18 7.42
C LYS A 149 3.62 -13.74 6.48
N LEU A 150 3.69 -13.17 5.29
CA LEU A 150 4.50 -13.67 4.18
C LEU A 150 5.28 -12.51 3.57
N TYR A 151 6.58 -12.72 3.41
CA TYR A 151 7.49 -11.76 2.81
C TYR A 151 7.85 -12.23 1.41
N PHE A 152 7.30 -11.56 0.40
CA PHE A 152 7.71 -11.80 -0.98
C PHE A 152 8.89 -10.89 -1.30
N ILE A 153 9.98 -11.51 -1.74
CA ILE A 153 11.20 -10.82 -2.12
C ILE A 153 11.41 -11.00 -3.61
N SER A 154 11.48 -9.88 -4.32
CA SER A 154 11.81 -9.87 -5.73
C SER A 154 12.93 -8.90 -6.02
N ALA A 155 13.54 -9.02 -7.19
CA ALA A 155 14.54 -8.09 -7.64
C ALA A 155 14.43 -7.80 -9.13
N ALA A 156 14.99 -6.68 -9.54
CA ALA A 156 15.16 -6.29 -10.93
C ALA A 156 16.33 -5.30 -11.06
N PRO A 157 16.92 -5.17 -12.25
CA PRO A 157 17.83 -4.06 -12.55
C PRO A 157 17.18 -2.72 -12.25
N TYR A 158 17.98 -1.75 -11.81
CA TYR A 158 17.52 -0.40 -11.51
C TYR A 158 17.01 0.29 -12.78
N ASP A 159 15.79 0.86 -12.68
CA ASP A 159 15.21 1.72 -13.69
C ASP A 159 14.70 3.02 -13.05
N ALA A 160 15.33 4.15 -13.40
CA ALA A 160 15.02 5.46 -12.84
C ALA A 160 13.55 5.87 -13.04
N ARG A 161 12.85 5.33 -14.06
CA ARG A 161 11.44 5.62 -14.31
C ARG A 161 10.51 5.12 -13.20
N TYR A 162 10.93 4.06 -12.50
CA TYR A 162 10.13 3.39 -11.47
C TYR A 162 10.68 3.58 -10.05
N HIS A 163 11.81 4.28 -9.90
CA HIS A 163 12.50 4.44 -8.63
C HIS A 163 12.70 5.91 -8.28
N LYS A 164 11.70 6.47 -7.61
CA LYS A 164 11.67 7.87 -7.16
C LYS A 164 11.92 8.00 -5.67
N PRO A 165 12.50 9.11 -5.17
CA PRO A 165 12.54 9.44 -3.75
C PRO A 165 11.15 9.39 -3.11
N TYR A 166 11.08 9.15 -1.81
CA TYR A 166 9.81 8.99 -1.09
C TYR A 166 8.96 10.27 -1.17
N GLU A 167 9.60 11.44 -1.10
CA GLU A 167 8.96 12.75 -1.15
C GLU A 167 8.27 12.97 -2.50
N GLU A 168 8.90 12.53 -3.60
CA GLU A 168 8.28 12.54 -4.93
C GLU A 168 7.10 11.57 -5.00
N LEU A 169 7.21 10.36 -4.44
CA LEU A 169 6.10 9.39 -4.42
C LEU A 169 4.89 9.95 -3.66
N LEU A 170 5.13 10.61 -2.52
CA LEU A 170 4.08 11.24 -1.72
C LEU A 170 3.44 12.41 -2.47
N GLN A 171 4.25 13.25 -3.12
CA GLN A 171 3.74 14.38 -3.88
C GLN A 171 2.93 13.92 -5.10
N GLU A 172 3.38 12.89 -5.81
CA GLU A 172 2.63 12.27 -6.90
C GLU A 172 1.29 11.73 -6.44
N ALA A 173 1.25 11.06 -5.28
CA ALA A 173 -0.02 10.59 -4.73
C ALA A 173 -0.98 11.75 -4.45
N LYS A 174 -0.52 12.80 -3.75
CA LYS A 174 -1.35 13.97 -3.42
C LYS A 174 -1.94 14.66 -4.66
N LEU A 175 -1.16 14.77 -5.73
CA LEU A 175 -1.54 15.46 -6.96
C LEU A 175 -2.32 14.57 -7.95
N SER A 176 -2.37 13.26 -7.72
CA SER A 176 -2.97 12.31 -8.68
C SER A 176 -4.49 12.34 -8.74
N CYS A 177 -5.15 12.91 -7.73
CA CYS A 177 -6.60 12.90 -7.59
C CYS A 177 -7.22 14.28 -7.87
N PRO A 178 -8.50 14.37 -8.29
CA PRO A 178 -9.13 15.64 -8.63
C PRO A 178 -9.29 16.63 -7.48
N LYS A 179 -9.28 16.13 -6.23
CA LYS A 179 -9.38 16.95 -5.01
C LYS A 179 -8.08 16.91 -4.18
N PRO A 180 -7.72 18.01 -3.51
CA PRO A 180 -6.55 18.06 -2.63
C PRO A 180 -6.67 17.17 -1.38
N GLN A 181 -5.55 16.58 -0.95
CA GLN A 181 -5.42 15.56 0.12
C GLN A 181 -4.50 15.97 1.28
#